data_AF-A0A9Q1AYE3-F1
#
_entry.id   AF-A0A9Q1AYE3-F1
#
_cell.length_a   1.000
_cell.length_b   1.000
_cell.length_c   1.000
_cell.angle_alpha   90.00
_cell.angle_beta   90.00
_cell.angle_gamma   90.00
#
_symmetry.space_group_name_H-M   'P 1'
#
loop_
_entity.id
_entity.type
_entity.pdbx_description
1 polymer ?
#
loop_
_entity_poly.entity_id
_entity_poly.type
_entity_poly.pdbx_seq_one_letter_code
_entity_poly.pdbx_strand_id
1 'polypeptide(L)'
;MRFLPTYKCLQELSQTCICGSPSVENISHILFDCQLYAPIRLEYLSPFLERTVHRDPIHRLSYLLSGSNVYIVRKVAKFVTKAAALRTQYVEQIGVSCKGDLHI
;
A
#
# COMPACT_ATOMS: atom_id res chain seq x y z
N MET A 1 -7.45 -19.21 -22.56
CA MET A 1 -7.42 -18.51 -21.26
C MET A 1 -7.17 -19.56 -20.18
N ARG A 2 -6.10 -19.44 -19.37
CA ARG A 2 -5.83 -20.37 -18.27
C ARG A 2 -6.49 -19.81 -17.01
N PHE A 3 -7.50 -20.51 -16.50
CA PHE A 3 -8.10 -20.21 -15.20
C PHE A 3 -7.09 -20.56 -14.09
N LEU A 4 -6.67 -19.56 -13.31
CA LEU A 4 -5.89 -19.79 -12.12
C LEU A 4 -6.84 -20.22 -10.99
N PRO A 5 -6.54 -21.30 -10.25
CA PRO A 5 -7.36 -21.68 -9.11
C PRO A 5 -7.38 -20.55 -8.09
N THR A 6 -8.51 -20.37 -7.38
CA THR A 6 -8.82 -19.20 -6.56
C THR A 6 -7.73 -18.85 -5.53
N TYR A 7 -7.07 -19.86 -4.97
CA TYR A 7 -5.94 -19.68 -4.05
C TYR A 7 -4.72 -19.02 -4.71
N LYS A 8 -4.48 -19.31 -5.98
CA LYS A 8 -3.36 -18.79 -6.78
C LYS A 8 -3.65 -17.36 -7.26
N CYS A 9 -4.91 -17.06 -7.62
CA CYS A 9 -5.43 -15.69 -7.86
C CYS A 9 -5.14 -14.78 -6.67
N LEU A 10 -5.55 -15.22 -5.47
CA LEU A 10 -5.37 -14.47 -4.23
C LEU A 10 -3.89 -14.31 -3.84
N GLN A 11 -3.06 -15.33 -4.06
CA GLN A 11 -1.64 -15.30 -3.73
C GLN A 11 -0.86 -14.34 -4.63
N GLU A 12 -1.15 -14.29 -5.93
CA GLU A 12 -0.53 -13.34 -6.86
C GLU A 12 -0.98 -11.89 -6.58
N LEU A 13 -2.27 -11.67 -6.29
CA LEU A 13 -2.81 -10.36 -5.89
C LEU A 13 -2.22 -9.86 -4.56
N SER A 14 -1.85 -10.78 -3.66
CA SER A 14 -1.22 -10.42 -2.38
C SER A 14 0.20 -9.86 -2.52
N GLN A 15 0.86 -10.07 -3.68
CA GLN A 15 2.25 -9.66 -3.91
C GLN A 15 2.37 -8.47 -4.89
N THR A 16 1.30 -8.16 -5.62
CA THR A 16 1.25 -7.01 -6.53
C THR A 16 0.63 -5.79 -5.87
N CYS A 17 1.01 -4.60 -6.38
CA CYS A 17 0.33 -3.38 -5.98
C CYS A 17 -1.09 -3.39 -6.51
N ILE A 18 -2.06 -3.06 -5.65
CA ILE A 18 -3.47 -2.90 -6.03
C ILE A 18 -3.71 -1.75 -7.02
N CYS A 19 -2.69 -0.92 -7.23
CA CYS A 19 -2.66 0.13 -8.25
C CYS A 19 -2.41 -0.40 -9.67
N GLY A 20 -2.18 -1.70 -9.86
CA GLY A 20 -1.88 -2.30 -11.17
C GLY A 20 -0.43 -2.15 -11.62
N SER A 21 0.48 -1.73 -10.73
CA SER A 21 1.91 -1.70 -11.03
C SER A 21 2.45 -3.14 -11.11
N PRO A 22 3.27 -3.47 -12.13
CA PRO A 22 3.93 -4.78 -12.23
C PRO A 22 5.02 -4.99 -11.17
N SER A 23 5.33 -3.94 -10.40
CA SER A 23 6.31 -4.01 -9.31
C SER A 23 5.69 -4.66 -8.07
N VAL A 24 6.51 -5.43 -7.35
CA VAL A 24 6.16 -5.92 -6.01
C VAL A 24 5.75 -4.73 -5.15
N GLU A 25 4.60 -4.85 -4.47
CA GLU A 25 4.16 -3.81 -3.56
C GLU A 25 5.11 -3.76 -2.36
N ASN A 26 6.02 -2.78 -2.36
CA ASN A 26 6.94 -2.56 -1.27
C ASN A 26 6.62 -1.24 -0.55
N ILE A 27 7.19 -1.09 0.64
CA ILE A 27 6.90 0.05 1.51
C ILE A 27 7.30 1.39 0.87
N SER A 28 8.37 1.42 0.05
CA SER A 28 8.79 2.61 -0.68
C SER A 28 7.74 3.02 -1.71
N HIS A 29 7.25 2.07 -2.50
CA HIS A 29 6.21 2.31 -3.50
C HIS A 29 4.93 2.84 -2.83
N ILE A 30 4.49 2.20 -1.75
CA ILE A 30 3.30 2.64 -0.98
C ILE A 30 3.49 4.07 -0.44
N LEU A 31 4.68 4.39 0.07
CA LEU A 31 4.96 5.67 0.75
C LEU A 31 5.33 6.82 -0.17
N PHE A 32 5.78 6.58 -1.41
CA PHE A 32 6.28 7.66 -2.26
C PHE A 32 5.64 7.69 -3.65
N ASP A 33 5.27 6.56 -4.24
CA ASP A 33 4.97 6.50 -5.68
C ASP A 33 3.51 6.14 -5.98
N CYS A 34 2.89 5.30 -5.16
CA CYS A 34 1.60 4.70 -5.48
C CYS A 34 0.47 5.74 -5.43
N GLN A 35 -0.13 6.07 -6.57
CA GLN A 35 -1.19 7.09 -6.65
C GLN A 35 -2.43 6.72 -5.84
N LEU A 36 -2.71 5.42 -5.70
CA LEU A 36 -3.86 4.93 -4.95
C LEU A 36 -3.77 5.25 -3.44
N TYR A 37 -2.56 5.25 -2.87
CA TYR A 37 -2.35 5.67 -1.48
C TYR A 37 -2.12 7.19 -1.32
N ALA A 38 -2.09 7.97 -2.42
CA ALA A 38 -1.77 9.40 -2.37
C ALA A 38 -2.69 10.22 -1.44
N PRO A 39 -4.04 10.03 -1.44
CA PRO A 39 -4.91 10.78 -0.53
C PRO A 39 -4.56 10.52 0.95
N ILE A 40 -4.33 9.25 1.30
CA ILE A 40 -3.97 8.84 2.67
C ILE A 40 -2.59 9.38 3.05
N ARG A 41 -1.62 9.38 2.11
CA ARG A 41 -0.31 10.00 2.33
C ARG A 41 -0.42 11.50 2.56
N LEU A 42 -1.23 12.20 1.79
CA LEU A 42 -1.42 13.65 1.95
C LEU A 42 -2.00 13.99 3.32
N GLU A 43 -2.98 13.21 3.77
CA GLU A 43 -3.64 13.42 5.07
C GLU A 43 -2.71 13.20 6.27
N TYR A 44 -1.88 12.15 6.22
CA TYR A 44 -1.10 11.72 7.39
C TYR A 44 0.39 12.03 7.31
N LEU A 45 0.98 12.03 6.11
CA LEU A 45 2.42 12.05 5.93
C LEU A 45 2.99 13.29 5.23
N SER A 46 2.18 14.07 4.48
CA SER A 46 2.66 15.23 3.69
C SER A 46 3.59 16.17 4.46
N PRO A 47 3.24 16.62 5.68
CA PRO A 47 4.07 17.56 6.42
C PRO A 47 5.47 17.03 6.76
N PHE A 48 5.64 15.71 6.82
CA PHE A 48 6.91 15.05 7.11
C PHE A 48 7.70 14.73 5.84
N LEU A 49 6.98 14.41 4.76
CA LEU A 49 7.56 14.14 3.45
C LEU A 49 8.10 15.42 2.80
N GLU A 50 7.42 16.55 2.97
CA GLU A 50 7.86 17.86 2.48
C GLU A 50 9.17 18.31 3.12
N ARG A 51 9.32 18.07 4.43
CA ARG A 51 10.56 18.40 5.18
C ARG A 51 11.77 17.56 4.76
N THR A 52 11.53 16.46 4.06
CA THR A 52 12.56 15.51 3.64
C THR A 52 12.60 15.31 2.13
N VAL A 53 11.97 16.21 1.36
CA VAL A 53 11.82 16.08 -0.10
C VAL A 53 13.15 16.03 -0.84
N HIS A 54 14.19 16.67 -0.32
CA HIS A 54 15.55 16.68 -0.89
C HIS A 54 16.42 15.50 -0.47
N ARG A 55 15.90 14.60 0.38
CA ARG A 55 16.61 13.42 0.86
C ARG A 55 16.29 12.22 -0.03
N ASP A 56 17.22 11.28 -0.14
CA ASP A 56 16.95 10.01 -0.81
C ASP A 56 15.85 9.20 -0.09
N PRO A 57 15.20 8.26 -0.79
CA PRO A 57 14.10 7.47 -0.22
C PRO A 57 14.45 6.72 1.06
N ILE A 58 15.69 6.25 1.23
CA ILE A 58 16.11 5.51 2.42
C ILE A 58 16.11 6.44 3.63
N HIS A 59 16.69 7.64 3.52
CA HIS A 59 16.66 8.62 4.61
C HIS A 59 15.23 9.06 4.95
N ARG A 60 14.35 9.18 3.95
CA ARG A 60 12.93 9.50 4.17
C ARG A 60 12.23 8.38 4.95
N LEU A 61 12.48 7.12 4.60
CA LEU A 61 11.99 5.95 5.34
C LEU A 61 12.53 5.94 6.77
N SER A 62 13.84 6.10 6.95
CA SER A 62 14.45 6.14 8.28
C SER A 62 13.88 7.27 9.13
N TYR A 63 13.62 8.45 8.56
CA TYR A 63 13.00 9.55 9.29
C TYR A 63 11.59 9.18 9.81
N LEU A 64 10.74 8.64 8.92
CA LEU A 64 9.38 8.23 9.27
C LEU A 64 9.34 7.06 10.27
N LEU A 65 10.28 6.12 10.14
CA LEU A 65 10.31 4.86 10.89
C LEU A 65 11.27 4.88 12.09
N SER A 66 11.96 5.99 12.35
CA SER A 66 12.99 6.09 13.41
C SER A 66 12.49 5.84 14.82
N GLY A 67 11.17 5.96 15.07
CA GLY A 67 10.60 5.86 16.42
C GLY A 67 10.96 7.04 17.35
N SER A 68 11.78 7.99 16.88
CA SER A 68 12.33 9.08 17.70
C SER A 68 11.31 10.16 18.08
N ASN A 69 10.21 10.26 17.33
CA ASN A 69 9.18 11.27 17.55
C ASN A 69 7.78 10.64 17.60
N VAL A 70 7.16 10.68 18.79
CA VAL A 70 5.83 10.08 19.05
C VAL A 70 4.74 10.64 18.13
N TYR A 71 4.83 11.92 17.74
CA TYR A 71 3.86 12.51 16.81
C TYR A 71 3.97 11.91 15.40
N ILE A 72 5.20 11.74 14.90
CA ILE A 72 5.47 11.08 13.61
C ILE A 72 5.00 9.63 13.67
N VAL A 73 5.34 8.90 14.74
CA VAL A 73 4.92 7.50 14.95
C VAL A 73 3.40 7.36 14.89
N ARG A 74 2.65 8.24 15.58
CA ARG A 74 1.18 8.22 15.55
C ARG A 74 0.62 8.47 14.16
N LYS A 75 1.24 9.36 13.38
CA LYS A 75 0.81 9.66 12.00
C LYS A 75 1.13 8.51 11.05
N VAL A 76 2.30 7.90 11.17
CA VAL A 76 2.68 6.68 10.44
C VAL A 76 1.73 5.53 10.79
N ALA A 77 1.40 5.33 12.06
CA ALA A 77 0.44 4.30 12.46
C ALA A 77 -0.94 4.51 11.82
N LYS A 78 -1.47 5.74 11.83
CA LYS A 78 -2.74 6.07 11.16
C LYS A 78 -2.69 5.81 9.66
N PHE A 79 -1.59 6.19 9.01
CA PHE A 79 -1.35 5.90 7.59
C PHE A 79 -1.41 4.38 7.33
N VAL A 80 -0.64 3.59 8.08
CA VAL A 80 -0.56 2.13 7.90
C VAL A 80 -1.94 1.48 8.10
N THR A 81 -2.68 1.87 9.14
CA THR A 81 -4.03 1.34 9.39
C THR A 81 -4.98 1.62 8.23
N LYS A 82 -4.95 2.85 7.67
CA LYS A 82 -5.82 3.22 6.55
C LYS A 82 -5.39 2.57 5.24
N ALA A 83 -4.09 2.46 4.98
CA ALA A 83 -3.55 1.77 3.82
C ALA A 83 -3.90 0.27 3.85
N ALA A 84 -3.77 -0.37 5.02
CA ALA A 84 -4.16 -1.76 5.21
C ALA A 84 -5.65 -1.99 4.97
N ALA A 85 -6.51 -1.11 5.51
CA ALA A 85 -7.95 -1.20 5.29
C ALA A 85 -8.33 -1.06 3.81
N LEU A 86 -7.70 -0.12 3.08
CA LEU A 86 -7.90 0.05 1.64
C LEU A 86 -7.49 -1.20 0.85
N ARG A 87 -6.35 -1.81 1.21
CA ARG A 87 -5.87 -3.05 0.60
C ARG A 87 -6.81 -4.21 0.87
N THR A 88 -7.28 -4.38 2.11
CA THR A 88 -8.27 -5.41 2.45
C THR A 88 -9.55 -5.25 1.64
N GLN A 89 -10.09 -4.03 1.56
CA GLN A 89 -11.30 -3.74 0.79
C GLN A 89 -11.14 -4.11 -0.69
N TYR A 90 -10.00 -3.77 -1.29
CA TYR A 90 -9.70 -4.13 -2.68
C TYR A 90 -9.61 -5.65 -2.88
N VAL A 91 -8.88 -6.35 -1.99
CA VAL A 91 -8.75 -7.80 -2.06
C VAL A 91 -10.09 -8.50 -1.84
N GLU A 92 -10.97 -7.98 -0.98
CA GLU A 92 -12.32 -8.51 -0.81
C GLU A 92 -13.17 -8.33 -2.07
N GLN A 93 -13.14 -7.13 -2.68
CA GLN A 93 -13.86 -6.85 -3.92
C GLN A 93 -13.40 -7.76 -5.08
N ILE A 94 -12.08 -7.97 -5.23
CA ILE A 94 -11.56 -8.86 -6.26
C ILE A 94 -11.70 -10.33 -5.88
N GLY A 95 -11.63 -10.68 -4.59
CA GLY A 95 -11.88 -12.04 -4.10
C GLY A 95 -13.30 -12.52 -4.39
N VAL A 96 -14.27 -11.60 -4.46
CA VAL A 96 -15.61 -11.87 -4.99
C VAL A 96 -15.56 -12.17 -6.49
N SER A 97 -14.77 -11.43 -7.27
CA SER A 97 -14.55 -11.70 -8.71
C SER A 97 -13.86 -13.04 -8.97
N CYS A 98 -12.75 -13.37 -8.28
CA CYS A 98 -12.06 -14.66 -8.44
C CYS A 98 -12.96 -15.86 -8.04
N LYS A 99 -14.01 -15.65 -7.22
CA LYS A 99 -15.02 -16.69 -6.87
C LYS A 99 -16.20 -16.73 -7.84
N GLY A 100 -16.58 -15.60 -8.44
CA GLY A 100 -17.70 -15.50 -9.39
C GLY A 100 -17.42 -16.14 -10.74
N ASP A 101 -16.15 -16.23 -11.15
CA ASP A 101 -15.73 -16.84 -12.42
C ASP A 101 -15.75 -18.38 -12.43
N LEU A 102 -16.25 -19.01 -11.35
CA LEU A 102 -16.44 -20.47 -11.22
C LEU A 102 -17.85 -20.94 -11.64
N HIS A 103 -18.69 -20.05 -12.15
CA HIS A 103 -20.02 -20.37 -12.65
C HIS A 103 -20.17 -20.03 -14.14
N ILE A 104 -19.60 -20.88 -15.01
CA ILE A 104 -20.08 -21.11 -16.38
C ILE A 104 -20.07 -22.62 -16.62
#